data_AF-A0A1H6SF18-F1
#
_entry.id   AF-A0A1H6SF18-F1
#
_cell.length_a   1.000
_cell.length_b   1.000
_cell.length_c   1.000
_cell.angle_alpha   90.00
_cell.angle_beta   90.00
_cell.angle_gamma   90.00
#
_symmetry.space_group_name_H-M   'P 1'
#
loop_
_entity.id
_entity.type
_entity.pdbx_description
1 polymer ?
#
loop_
_entity_poly.entity_id
_entity_poly.type
_entity_poly.pdbx_seq_one_letter_code
_entity_poly.pdbx_strand_id
1 'polypeptide(L)'
;MNEQNPNENGDYQHGYTRGMEGIDREVYENYLSSNVNHGWLEDRLSEKKQELSETRGRNQQALAEHKTAYGRLQNEVMGLNNAATQMKDMERSINEIDAQTEELREKRAEKAPSYSLIAGLIFLAAGISFIAGDLIISHEIVAYALNIRNSNEAWAFAIGLAMLSVLLKPAYDRLVEEPYHKNETPKARSRYAGFKLVLSIFAIVTLIVLGWFRYEAYRTDKLKEAINKSVKNLQLNAVDPLTGAPVDSPALTKKIEQALQNSDQLNLDLVNSPWALLSFVLSGVLFAIAGAVSLGMALPVLQGFWYRWLQIDPKLWRLRRRRKRILKQMEPLQLLVTQHMTQKTVLENDIELLPKLEELKAEEAKIRAEIETLENERKTALTDSRVQSFGDGYAHGQVTRDVMNEEEYDAWRNSHMTVSNLALRAKSNASADRAVPRTRSTGMRPHQAIRKAITDRFDENNS
;
A
#
# COMPACT_ATOMS: atom_id res chain seq x y z
N MET A 1 6.77 31.70 -68.24
CA MET A 1 6.00 32.69 -69.02
C MET A 1 6.83 33.03 -70.24
N ASN A 2 6.48 32.47 -71.40
CA ASN A 2 6.97 32.96 -72.68
C ASN A 2 5.97 34.03 -73.11
N GLU A 3 6.40 35.28 -73.19
CA GLU A 3 5.65 36.33 -73.87
C GLU A 3 5.67 36.02 -75.37
N GLN A 4 4.68 35.26 -75.83
CA GLN A 4 4.45 35.04 -77.25
C GLN A 4 3.83 36.29 -77.86
N ASN A 5 4.40 36.69 -79.00
CA ASN A 5 4.00 37.86 -79.77
C ASN A 5 2.49 37.77 -80.12
N PRO A 6 1.63 38.74 -79.74
CA PRO A 6 0.18 38.64 -79.94
C PRO A 6 -0.25 38.49 -81.41
N ASN A 7 0.60 38.94 -82.33
CA ASN A 7 0.34 38.92 -83.77
C ASN A 7 0.65 37.56 -84.45
N GLU A 8 1.28 36.62 -83.75
CA GLU A 8 1.57 35.26 -84.27
C GLU A 8 0.57 34.21 -83.77
N ASN A 9 -0.37 34.59 -82.91
CA ASN A 9 -1.41 33.69 -82.42
C ASN A 9 -2.48 33.43 -83.50
N GLY A 10 -2.96 32.19 -83.56
CA GLY A 10 -4.04 31.77 -84.46
C GLY A 10 -5.30 32.63 -84.35
N ASP A 11 -5.54 33.23 -83.17
CA ASP A 11 -6.69 34.11 -82.92
C ASP A 11 -6.64 35.42 -83.72
N TYR A 12 -5.46 36.00 -83.93
CA TYR A 12 -5.30 37.21 -84.76
C TYR A 12 -5.60 36.90 -86.22
N GLN A 13 -5.10 35.77 -86.74
CA GLN A 13 -5.36 35.32 -88.10
C GLN A 13 -6.84 34.97 -88.30
N HIS A 14 -7.47 34.29 -87.34
CA HIS A 14 -8.89 34.00 -87.34
C HIS A 14 -9.75 35.28 -87.29
N GLY A 15 -9.37 36.27 -86.49
CA GLY A 15 -10.04 37.56 -86.44
C GLY A 15 -9.93 38.31 -87.78
N TYR A 16 -8.76 38.28 -88.42
CA TYR A 16 -8.54 38.90 -89.73
C TYR A 16 -9.36 38.25 -90.85
N THR A 17 -9.40 36.92 -90.92
CA THR A 17 -10.18 36.21 -91.95
C THR A 17 -11.69 36.41 -91.76
N ARG A 18 -12.17 36.38 -90.51
CA ARG A 18 -13.59 36.63 -90.20
C ARG A 18 -14.03 38.06 -90.50
N GLY A 19 -13.14 39.02 -90.25
CA GLY A 19 -13.38 40.42 -90.62
C GLY A 19 -13.51 40.62 -92.13
N MET A 20 -12.74 39.87 -92.94
CA MET A 20 -12.87 39.86 -94.41
C MET A 20 -14.20 39.23 -94.87
N GLU A 21 -14.67 38.20 -94.17
CA GLU A 21 -15.91 37.48 -94.49
C GLU A 21 -17.18 38.19 -93.98
N GLY A 22 -17.06 39.30 -93.24
CA GLY A 22 -18.21 40.07 -92.75
C GLY A 22 -19.00 39.38 -91.63
N ILE A 23 -18.35 38.47 -90.90
CA ILE A 23 -18.97 37.66 -89.85
C ILE A 23 -19.00 38.44 -88.53
N ASP A 24 -20.05 38.23 -87.75
CA ASP A 24 -20.25 38.92 -86.47
C ASP A 24 -19.12 38.61 -85.48
N ARG A 25 -18.52 39.66 -84.93
CA ARG A 25 -17.40 39.61 -83.99
C ARG A 25 -17.83 39.01 -82.64
N GLU A 26 -19.06 39.31 -82.22
CA GLU A 26 -19.55 39.00 -80.88
C GLU A 26 -19.56 37.49 -80.61
N VAL A 27 -19.91 36.68 -81.62
CA VAL A 27 -20.00 35.22 -81.49
C VAL A 27 -18.63 34.59 -81.24
N TYR A 28 -17.58 35.07 -81.90
CA TYR A 28 -16.22 34.55 -81.71
C TYR A 28 -15.59 35.03 -80.40
N GLU A 29 -15.80 36.30 -80.02
CA GLU A 29 -15.34 36.83 -78.74
C GLU A 29 -15.97 36.06 -77.56
N ASN A 30 -17.26 35.74 -77.66
CA ASN A 30 -17.97 34.92 -76.69
C ASN A 30 -17.47 33.46 -76.69
N TYR A 31 -17.18 32.87 -77.86
CA TYR A 31 -16.57 31.54 -77.95
C TYR A 31 -15.20 31.49 -77.25
N LEU A 32 -14.30 32.43 -77.59
CA LEU A 32 -12.94 32.48 -77.07
C LEU A 32 -12.93 32.69 -75.56
N SER A 33 -13.70 33.67 -75.08
CA SER A 33 -13.83 33.94 -73.64
C SER A 33 -14.39 32.73 -72.88
N SER A 34 -15.40 32.05 -73.43
CA SER A 34 -15.97 30.84 -72.82
C SER A 34 -15.01 29.65 -72.82
N ASN A 35 -14.19 29.50 -73.88
CA ASN A 35 -13.18 28.45 -73.97
C ASN A 35 -12.00 28.68 -73.01
N VAL A 36 -11.51 29.91 -72.91
CA VAL A 36 -10.48 30.30 -71.93
C VAL A 36 -11.01 30.11 -70.51
N ASN A 37 -12.25 30.53 -70.24
CA ASN A 37 -12.88 30.34 -68.94
C ASN A 37 -13.04 28.85 -68.61
N HIS A 38 -13.37 28.00 -69.59
CA HIS A 38 -13.41 26.56 -69.39
C HIS A 38 -12.06 25.97 -68.96
N GLY A 39 -10.98 26.35 -69.65
CA GLY A 39 -9.62 25.91 -69.31
C GLY A 39 -9.18 26.37 -67.92
N TRP A 40 -9.44 27.64 -67.59
CA TRP A 40 -9.15 28.18 -66.26
C TRP A 40 -9.93 27.46 -65.15
N LEU A 41 -11.23 27.19 -65.38
CA LEU A 41 -12.06 26.43 -64.44
C LEU A 41 -11.55 24.99 -64.27
N GLU A 42 -11.09 24.34 -65.33
CA GLU A 42 -10.54 22.98 -65.26
C GLU A 42 -9.25 22.92 -64.41
N ASP A 43 -8.33 23.85 -64.61
CA ASP A 43 -7.13 23.98 -63.80
C ASP A 43 -7.47 24.20 -62.32
N ARG A 44 -8.40 25.13 -62.04
CA ARG A 44 -8.83 25.43 -60.67
C ARG A 44 -9.53 24.24 -60.00
N LEU A 45 -10.29 23.47 -60.77
CA LEU A 45 -10.93 22.23 -60.31
C LEU A 45 -9.90 21.17 -59.95
N SER A 46 -8.84 21.05 -60.75
CA SER A 46 -7.74 20.11 -60.49
C SER A 46 -7.02 20.45 -59.19
N GLU A 47 -6.72 21.74 -58.97
CA GLU A 47 -6.09 22.27 -57.75
C GLU A 47 -6.97 21.99 -56.52
N LYS A 48 -8.27 22.30 -56.61
CA LYS A 48 -9.20 22.06 -55.49
C LYS A 48 -9.42 20.59 -55.20
N LYS A 49 -9.42 19.72 -56.22
CA LYS A 49 -9.48 18.26 -56.02
C LYS A 49 -8.22 17.73 -55.34
N GLN A 50 -7.05 18.29 -55.66
CA GLN A 50 -5.81 17.97 -54.95
C GLN A 50 -5.86 18.45 -53.50
N GLU A 51 -6.28 19.70 -53.24
CA GLU A 51 -6.46 20.26 -51.89
C GLU A 51 -7.41 19.37 -51.06
N LEU A 52 -8.54 18.92 -51.64
CA LEU A 52 -9.46 18.00 -50.99
C LEU A 52 -8.81 16.67 -50.61
N SER A 53 -7.97 16.11 -51.49
CA SER A 53 -7.25 14.87 -51.23
C SER A 53 -6.25 15.02 -50.09
N GLU A 54 -5.53 16.14 -50.06
CA GLU A 54 -4.58 16.46 -48.98
C GLU A 54 -5.31 16.65 -47.64
N THR A 55 -6.40 17.40 -47.61
CA THR A 55 -7.21 17.62 -46.39
C THR A 55 -7.81 16.31 -45.88
N ARG A 56 -8.28 15.42 -46.77
CA ARG A 56 -8.72 14.07 -46.39
C ARG A 56 -7.58 13.24 -45.80
N GLY A 57 -6.38 13.32 -46.37
CA GLY A 57 -5.18 12.69 -45.83
C GLY A 57 -4.87 13.18 -44.41
N ARG A 58 -4.88 14.49 -44.18
CA ARG A 58 -4.69 15.11 -42.85
C ARG A 58 -5.78 14.66 -41.87
N ASN A 59 -7.04 14.59 -42.29
CA ASN A 59 -8.15 14.14 -41.45
C ASN A 59 -7.98 12.66 -41.02
N GLN A 60 -7.57 11.78 -41.94
CA GLN A 60 -7.29 10.38 -41.60
C GLN A 60 -6.08 10.24 -40.66
N GLN A 61 -5.02 11.00 -40.88
CA GLN A 61 -3.84 11.04 -40.01
C GLN A 61 -4.21 11.53 -38.61
N ALA A 62 -4.90 12.67 -38.51
CA ALA A 62 -5.39 13.21 -37.25
C ALA A 62 -6.29 12.21 -36.52
N LEU A 63 -7.19 11.51 -37.22
CA LEU A 63 -8.04 10.49 -36.59
C LEU A 63 -7.23 9.33 -36.02
N ALA A 64 -6.21 8.86 -36.75
CA ALA A 64 -5.31 7.82 -36.26
C ALA A 64 -4.51 8.30 -35.03
N GLU A 65 -3.97 9.52 -35.08
CA GLU A 65 -3.24 10.13 -33.96
C GLU A 65 -4.14 10.25 -32.73
N HIS A 66 -5.33 10.83 -32.86
CA HIS A 66 -6.33 10.91 -31.78
C HIS A 66 -6.61 9.52 -31.19
N LYS A 67 -6.89 8.51 -32.02
CA LYS A 67 -7.16 7.15 -31.54
C LYS A 67 -5.99 6.57 -30.75
N THR A 68 -4.75 6.76 -31.22
CA THR A 68 -3.56 6.27 -30.53
C THR A 68 -3.30 7.02 -29.23
N ALA A 69 -3.50 8.34 -29.22
CA ALA A 69 -3.33 9.18 -28.03
C ALA A 69 -4.36 8.82 -26.94
N TYR A 70 -5.64 8.69 -27.29
CA TYR A 70 -6.68 8.22 -26.37
C TYR A 70 -6.42 6.80 -25.87
N GLY A 71 -5.94 5.90 -26.73
CA GLY A 71 -5.56 4.54 -26.32
C GLY A 71 -4.42 4.54 -25.30
N ARG A 72 -3.40 5.38 -25.48
CA ARG A 72 -2.31 5.57 -24.51
C ARG A 72 -2.84 6.15 -23.21
N LEU A 73 -3.67 7.21 -23.27
CA LEU A 73 -4.26 7.84 -22.09
C LEU A 73 -5.09 6.83 -21.29
N GLN A 74 -5.90 6.01 -21.96
CA GLN A 74 -6.72 4.98 -21.31
C GLN A 74 -5.84 3.95 -20.58
N ASN A 75 -4.75 3.50 -21.18
CA ASN A 75 -3.82 2.58 -20.54
C ASN A 75 -3.20 3.19 -19.27
N GLU A 76 -2.77 4.45 -19.32
CA GLU A 76 -2.22 5.17 -18.17
C GLU A 76 -3.26 5.38 -17.06
N VAL A 77 -4.51 5.72 -17.42
CA VAL A 77 -5.62 5.85 -16.46
C VAL A 77 -5.94 4.50 -15.80
N MET A 78 -5.95 3.41 -16.55
CA MET A 78 -6.14 2.07 -15.99
C MET A 78 -4.99 1.67 -15.07
N GLY A 79 -3.74 1.95 -15.47
CA GLY A 79 -2.55 1.75 -14.64
C GLY A 79 -2.61 2.51 -13.32
N LEU A 80 -2.98 3.79 -13.39
CA LEU A 80 -3.18 4.66 -12.23
C LEU A 80 -4.25 4.11 -11.28
N ASN A 81 -5.41 3.73 -11.80
CA ASN A 81 -6.51 3.20 -10.98
C ASN A 81 -6.13 1.89 -10.28
N ASN A 82 -5.41 1.00 -10.98
CA ASN A 82 -4.93 -0.26 -10.41
C ASN A 82 -3.91 0.00 -9.28
N ALA A 83 -2.91 0.84 -9.53
CA ALA A 83 -1.90 1.18 -8.53
C ALA A 83 -2.50 1.91 -7.32
N ALA A 84 -3.43 2.84 -7.56
CA ALA A 84 -4.14 3.56 -6.51
C ALA A 84 -5.01 2.63 -5.65
N THR A 85 -5.68 1.64 -6.27
CA THR A 85 -6.48 0.64 -5.55
C THR A 85 -5.60 -0.23 -4.67
N GLN A 86 -4.48 -0.73 -5.19
CA GLN A 86 -3.51 -1.51 -4.42
C GLN A 86 -2.94 -0.70 -3.24
N MET A 87 -2.63 0.58 -3.47
CA MET A 87 -2.16 1.49 -2.43
C MET A 87 -3.22 1.67 -1.32
N LYS A 88 -4.49 1.84 -1.69
CA LYS A 88 -5.60 1.95 -0.75
C LYS A 88 -5.82 0.69 0.08
N ASP A 89 -5.65 -0.49 -0.50
CA ASP A 89 -5.76 -1.76 0.23
C ASP A 89 -4.58 -1.98 1.20
N MET A 90 -3.37 -1.54 0.82
CA MET A 90 -2.23 -1.51 1.74
C MET A 90 -2.44 -0.51 2.88
N GLU A 91 -3.02 0.66 2.61
CA GLU A 91 -3.34 1.66 3.62
C GLU A 91 -4.41 1.16 4.60
N ARG A 92 -5.46 0.48 4.11
CA ARG A 92 -6.42 -0.24 4.96
C ARG A 92 -5.73 -1.25 5.87
N SER A 93 -4.82 -2.05 5.31
CA SER A 93 -4.04 -3.03 6.07
C SER A 93 -3.18 -2.38 7.16
N ILE A 94 -2.63 -1.18 6.91
CA ILE A 94 -1.90 -0.40 7.92
C ILE A 94 -2.85 0.09 9.00
N ASN A 95 -4.01 0.63 8.64
CA ASN A 95 -5.00 1.11 9.61
C ASN A 95 -5.51 -0.01 10.52
N GLU A 96 -5.73 -1.22 9.99
CA GLU A 96 -6.05 -2.40 10.78
C GLU A 96 -4.93 -2.78 11.75
N ILE A 97 -3.66 -2.73 11.29
CA ILE A 97 -2.50 -2.99 12.15
C ILE A 97 -2.37 -1.93 13.24
N ASP A 98 -2.60 -0.66 12.92
CA ASP A 98 -2.49 0.44 13.86
C ASP A 98 -3.63 0.36 14.92
N ALA A 99 -4.85 0.00 14.51
CA ALA A 99 -5.95 -0.29 15.44
C ALA A 99 -5.64 -1.48 16.38
N GLN A 100 -5.15 -2.60 15.85
CA GLN A 100 -4.72 -3.75 16.67
C GLN A 100 -3.54 -3.40 17.59
N THR A 101 -2.63 -2.53 17.13
CA THR A 101 -1.50 -2.08 17.93
C THR A 101 -1.99 -1.24 19.10
N GLU A 102 -2.98 -0.38 18.89
CA GLU A 102 -3.54 0.46 19.94
C GLU A 102 -4.33 -0.36 20.96
N GLU A 103 -5.16 -1.31 20.52
CA GLU A 103 -5.85 -2.26 21.41
C GLU A 103 -4.84 -3.06 22.29
N LEU A 104 -3.73 -3.49 21.70
CA LEU A 104 -2.68 -4.18 22.46
C LEU A 104 -1.91 -3.26 23.40
N ARG A 105 -1.76 -1.97 23.07
CA ARG A 105 -1.15 -0.97 23.95
C ARG A 105 -2.06 -0.63 25.12
N GLU A 106 -3.35 -0.51 24.89
CA GLU A 106 -4.35 -0.32 25.95
C GLU A 106 -4.32 -1.50 26.92
N LYS A 107 -4.40 -2.74 26.42
CA LYS A 107 -4.23 -3.97 27.24
C LYS A 107 -2.88 -4.03 27.98
N ARG A 108 -1.83 -3.43 27.42
CA ARG A 108 -0.51 -3.32 28.07
C ARG A 108 -0.52 -2.32 29.21
N ALA A 109 -1.26 -1.21 29.06
CA ALA A 109 -1.41 -0.17 30.06
C ALA A 109 -2.30 -0.65 31.22
N GLU A 110 -3.42 -1.31 30.94
CA GLU A 110 -4.31 -1.90 31.94
C GLU A 110 -3.59 -2.91 32.84
N LYS A 111 -2.69 -3.70 32.26
CA LYS A 111 -1.90 -4.73 32.97
C LYS A 111 -0.54 -4.24 33.44
N ALA A 112 -0.29 -2.94 33.44
CA ALA A 112 0.97 -2.39 33.91
C ALA A 112 1.08 -2.61 35.43
N PRO A 113 2.10 -3.34 35.92
CA PRO A 113 2.30 -3.49 37.36
C PRO A 113 2.65 -2.14 37.98
N SER A 114 2.09 -1.84 39.16
CA SER A 114 2.35 -0.60 39.89
C SER A 114 3.80 -0.48 40.39
N TYR A 115 4.51 -1.61 40.46
CA TYR A 115 5.91 -1.69 40.89
C TYR A 115 6.83 -2.11 39.75
N SER A 116 8.08 -1.66 39.80
CA SER A 116 9.13 -2.08 38.87
C SER A 116 9.41 -3.58 39.00
N LEU A 117 9.78 -4.24 37.89
CA LEU A 117 10.22 -5.64 37.88
C LEU A 117 11.35 -5.89 38.88
N ILE A 118 12.27 -4.94 39.01
CA ILE A 118 13.41 -5.03 39.95
C ILE A 118 12.89 -5.09 41.39
N ALA A 119 11.89 -4.27 41.73
CA ALA A 119 11.26 -4.32 43.05
C ALA A 119 10.58 -5.68 43.28
N GLY A 120 9.86 -6.20 42.28
CA GLY A 120 9.25 -7.53 42.33
C GLY A 120 10.28 -8.65 42.56
N LEU A 121 11.44 -8.59 41.91
CA LEU A 121 12.54 -9.56 42.10
C LEU A 121 13.18 -9.45 43.49
N ILE A 122 13.37 -8.24 44.01
CA ILE A 122 13.89 -8.03 45.38
C ILE A 122 12.89 -8.60 46.40
N PHE A 123 11.60 -8.34 46.24
CA PHE A 123 10.57 -8.92 47.12
C PHE A 123 10.46 -10.44 46.98
N LEU A 124 10.66 -11.00 45.78
CA LEU A 124 10.71 -12.45 45.58
C LEU A 124 11.89 -13.06 46.34
N ALA A 125 13.08 -12.47 46.19
CA ALA A 125 14.27 -12.92 46.89
C ALA A 125 14.08 -12.82 48.41
N ALA A 126 13.55 -11.70 48.90
CA ALA A 126 13.23 -11.52 50.31
C ALA A 126 12.23 -12.57 50.81
N GLY A 127 11.17 -12.88 50.06
CA GLY A 127 10.18 -13.90 50.43
C GLY A 127 10.79 -15.31 50.50
N ILE A 128 11.65 -15.67 49.54
CA ILE A 128 12.40 -16.93 49.58
C ILE A 128 13.34 -16.95 50.79
N SER A 129 14.04 -15.85 51.08
CA SER A 129 14.91 -15.74 52.25
C SER A 129 14.15 -15.84 53.57
N PHE A 130 12.94 -15.27 53.67
CA PHE A 130 12.09 -15.41 54.86
C PHE A 130 11.64 -16.85 55.06
N ILE A 131 11.22 -17.55 54.00
CA ILE A 131 10.84 -18.97 54.09
C ILE A 131 12.04 -19.84 54.49
N ALA A 132 13.20 -19.61 53.88
CA ALA A 132 14.42 -20.35 54.20
C ALA A 132 14.88 -20.07 55.64
N GLY A 133 14.79 -18.81 56.09
CA GLY A 133 15.09 -18.42 57.46
C GLY A 133 14.15 -19.06 58.48
N ASP A 134 12.84 -19.04 58.20
CA ASP A 134 11.82 -19.70 59.03
C ASP A 134 12.09 -21.20 59.15
N LEU A 135 12.48 -21.84 58.05
CA LEU A 135 12.77 -23.26 58.00
C LEU A 135 14.02 -23.64 58.81
N ILE A 136 15.10 -22.86 58.76
CA ILE A 136 16.33 -23.11 59.54
C ILE A 136 16.04 -22.92 61.04
N ILE A 137 15.40 -21.80 61.38
CA ILE A 137 15.06 -21.46 62.77
C ILE A 137 14.07 -22.47 63.35
N SER A 138 13.03 -22.82 62.60
CA SER A 138 12.05 -23.82 63.02
C SER A 138 12.67 -25.20 63.17
N HIS A 139 13.60 -25.60 62.29
CA HIS A 139 14.30 -26.88 62.43
C HIS A 139 15.14 -26.93 63.71
N GLU A 140 15.97 -25.91 63.96
CA GLU A 140 16.80 -25.84 65.17
C GLU A 140 15.91 -25.86 66.42
N ILE A 141 14.87 -25.04 66.47
CA ILE A 141 14.02 -24.93 67.65
C ILE A 141 13.18 -26.20 67.87
N VAL A 142 12.66 -26.85 66.83
CA VAL A 142 11.89 -28.11 66.96
C VAL A 142 12.77 -29.26 67.43
N ALA A 143 14.01 -29.35 66.93
CA ALA A 143 14.98 -30.35 67.38
C ALA A 143 15.35 -30.15 68.86
N TYR A 144 15.48 -28.91 69.32
CA TYR A 144 15.81 -28.60 70.72
C TYR A 144 14.61 -28.66 71.68
N ALA A 145 13.44 -28.13 71.31
CA ALA A 145 12.30 -27.95 72.20
C ALA A 145 11.35 -29.16 72.29
N LEU A 146 11.19 -29.91 71.20
CA LEU A 146 10.33 -31.11 71.18
C LEU A 146 11.10 -32.42 71.42
N ASN A 147 12.43 -32.33 71.63
CA ASN A 147 13.34 -33.46 71.86
C ASN A 147 13.13 -34.63 70.86
N ILE A 148 12.81 -34.30 69.60
CA ILE A 148 12.61 -35.28 68.54
C ILE A 148 13.98 -35.75 68.08
N ARG A 149 14.33 -36.99 68.41
CA ARG A 149 15.64 -37.59 68.10
C ARG A 149 15.87 -37.85 66.61
N ASN A 150 14.80 -37.85 65.81
CA ASN A 150 14.86 -38.13 64.37
C ASN A 150 14.92 -36.83 63.55
N SER A 151 16.07 -36.57 62.93
CA SER A 151 16.32 -35.38 62.10
C SER A 151 15.29 -35.24 60.96
N ASN A 152 14.91 -36.35 60.32
CA ASN A 152 13.98 -36.31 59.18
C ASN A 152 12.56 -35.85 59.57
N GLU A 153 12.10 -36.20 60.78
CA GLU A 153 10.79 -35.76 61.30
C GLU A 153 10.81 -34.28 61.68
N ALA A 154 11.91 -33.79 62.26
CA ALA A 154 12.11 -32.38 62.56
C ALA A 154 12.12 -31.52 61.28
N TRP A 155 12.77 -31.98 60.22
CA TRP A 155 12.75 -31.33 58.90
C TRP A 155 11.35 -31.30 58.28
N ALA A 156 10.59 -32.40 58.35
CA ALA A 156 9.23 -32.43 57.83
C ALA A 156 8.30 -31.46 58.57
N PHE A 157 8.43 -31.36 59.89
CA PHE A 157 7.66 -30.42 60.70
C PHE A 157 8.05 -28.96 60.45
N ALA A 158 9.35 -28.67 60.33
CA ALA A 158 9.85 -27.33 60.00
C ALA A 158 9.40 -26.87 58.61
N ILE A 159 9.36 -27.76 57.61
CA ILE A 159 8.79 -27.47 56.29
C ILE A 159 7.29 -27.16 56.41
N GLY A 160 6.54 -27.91 57.23
CA GLY A 160 5.12 -27.67 57.48
C GLY A 160 4.85 -26.28 58.06
N LEU A 161 5.67 -25.83 59.02
CA LEU A 161 5.59 -24.48 59.59
C LEU A 161 6.00 -23.40 58.59
N ALA A 162 7.10 -23.58 57.86
CA ALA A 162 7.56 -22.60 56.87
C ALA A 162 6.55 -22.39 55.72
N MET A 163 5.78 -23.43 55.37
CA MET A 163 4.69 -23.36 54.38
C MET A 163 3.46 -22.58 54.86
N LEU A 164 3.36 -22.26 56.15
CA LEU A 164 2.29 -21.41 56.69
C LEU A 164 2.32 -20.01 56.06
N SER A 165 3.52 -19.51 55.70
CA SER A 165 3.70 -18.27 54.91
C SER A 165 3.00 -18.33 53.54
N VAL A 166 3.07 -19.47 52.85
CA VAL A 166 2.44 -19.71 51.55
C VAL A 166 0.93 -19.84 51.71
N LEU A 167 0.46 -20.42 52.82
CA LEU A 167 -0.96 -20.54 53.15
C LEU A 167 -1.58 -19.20 53.56
N LEU A 168 -0.82 -18.32 54.23
CA LEU A 168 -1.27 -16.99 54.62
C LEU A 168 -1.38 -16.04 53.43
N LYS A 169 -0.64 -16.32 52.34
CA LYS A 169 -0.63 -15.49 51.15
C LYS A 169 -2.02 -15.28 50.54
N PRO A 170 -2.83 -16.32 50.22
CA PRO A 170 -4.21 -16.11 49.75
C PRO A 170 -5.07 -15.23 50.66
N ALA A 171 -4.85 -15.29 51.97
CA ALA A 171 -5.56 -14.45 52.93
C ALA A 171 -5.08 -12.99 52.81
N TYR A 172 -3.77 -12.75 52.71
CA TYR A 172 -3.21 -11.42 52.45
C TYR A 172 -3.69 -10.84 51.11
N ASP A 173 -3.55 -11.61 50.02
CA ASP A 173 -3.91 -11.21 48.66
C ASP A 173 -5.40 -10.79 48.61
N ARG A 174 -6.32 -11.55 49.24
CA ARG A 174 -7.77 -11.27 49.24
C ARG A 174 -8.22 -10.19 50.24
N LEU A 175 -7.70 -10.19 51.46
CA LEU A 175 -8.18 -9.29 52.52
C LEU A 175 -7.55 -7.91 52.45
N VAL A 176 -6.32 -7.80 51.95
CA VAL A 176 -5.50 -6.60 52.07
C VAL A 176 -5.17 -6.00 50.70
N GLU A 177 -4.71 -6.82 49.74
CA GLU A 177 -4.20 -6.34 48.45
C GLU A 177 -5.31 -6.09 47.41
N GLU A 178 -6.21 -7.06 47.19
CA GLU A 178 -7.31 -6.97 46.23
C GLU A 178 -8.24 -5.75 46.43
N PRO A 179 -8.69 -5.38 47.65
CA PRO A 179 -9.50 -4.18 47.86
C PRO A 179 -8.72 -2.87 47.68
N TYR A 180 -7.39 -2.88 47.82
CA TYR A 180 -6.54 -1.70 47.62
C TYR A 180 -6.31 -1.42 46.12
N HIS A 181 -6.18 -2.46 45.30
CA HIS A 181 -5.96 -2.30 43.86
C HIS A 181 -7.26 -2.12 43.05
N LYS A 182 -8.39 -2.70 43.47
CA LYS A 182 -9.66 -2.63 42.72
C LYS A 182 -10.53 -1.42 43.05
N ASN A 183 -10.42 -0.86 44.25
CA ASN A 183 -11.29 0.22 44.71
C ASN A 183 -10.45 1.35 45.31
N GLU A 184 -10.23 2.44 44.57
CA GLU A 184 -9.64 3.69 45.07
C GLU A 184 -10.54 4.44 46.08
N THR A 185 -11.28 3.71 46.91
CA THR A 185 -12.12 4.29 47.95
C THR A 185 -11.27 4.67 49.17
N PRO A 186 -11.55 5.80 49.85
CA PRO A 186 -10.79 6.24 51.01
C PRO A 186 -10.80 5.21 52.17
N LYS A 187 -11.83 4.36 52.22
CA LYS A 187 -11.95 3.28 53.21
C LYS A 187 -10.94 2.14 52.99
N ALA A 188 -10.63 1.78 51.75
CA ALA A 188 -9.63 0.74 51.46
C ALA A 188 -8.21 1.20 51.83
N ARG A 189 -7.89 2.46 51.55
CA ARG A 189 -6.61 3.08 51.93
C ARG A 189 -6.43 3.16 53.45
N SER A 190 -7.49 3.47 54.20
CA SER A 190 -7.47 3.48 55.66
C SER A 190 -7.26 2.10 56.27
N ARG A 191 -7.87 1.04 55.72
CA ARG A 191 -7.65 -0.34 56.19
C ARG A 191 -6.21 -0.80 55.95
N TYR A 192 -5.67 -0.49 54.77
CA TYR A 192 -4.29 -0.81 54.43
C TYR A 192 -3.28 -0.08 55.34
N ALA A 193 -3.54 1.20 55.64
CA ALA A 193 -2.75 1.96 56.60
C ALA A 193 -2.83 1.39 58.02
N GLY A 194 -4.03 1.00 58.46
CA GLY A 194 -4.23 0.32 59.75
C GLY A 194 -3.49 -1.00 59.85
N PHE A 195 -3.52 -1.82 58.79
CA PHE A 195 -2.76 -3.07 58.72
C PHE A 195 -1.24 -2.83 58.88
N LYS A 196 -0.68 -1.83 58.18
CA LYS A 196 0.75 -1.46 58.33
C LYS A 196 1.10 -1.05 59.75
N LEU A 197 0.23 -0.27 60.38
CA LEU A 197 0.44 0.20 61.76
C LEU A 197 0.43 -0.97 62.75
N VAL A 198 -0.56 -1.87 62.64
CA VAL A 198 -0.63 -3.08 63.48
C VAL A 198 0.58 -3.98 63.24
N LEU A 199 0.97 -4.21 61.99
CA LEU A 199 2.15 -5.01 61.65
C LEU A 199 3.44 -4.39 62.22
N SER A 200 3.56 -3.06 62.16
CA SER A 200 4.73 -2.36 62.71
C SER A 200 4.79 -2.47 64.24
N ILE A 201 3.67 -2.31 64.94
CA ILE A 201 3.61 -2.49 66.39
C ILE A 201 3.96 -3.94 66.74
N PHE A 202 3.39 -4.90 66.02
CA PHE A 202 3.68 -6.32 66.20
C PHE A 202 5.18 -6.63 66.01
N ALA A 203 5.80 -6.08 64.96
CA ALA A 203 7.23 -6.24 64.69
C ALA A 203 8.12 -5.62 65.79
N ILE A 204 7.72 -4.48 66.37
CA ILE A 204 8.44 -3.86 67.49
C ILE A 204 8.37 -4.77 68.72
N VAL A 205 7.17 -5.26 69.07
CA VAL A 205 6.98 -6.17 70.20
C VAL A 205 7.80 -7.45 70.03
N THR A 206 7.80 -8.03 68.82
CA THR A 206 8.59 -9.23 68.54
C THR A 206 10.09 -8.99 68.64
N LEU A 207 10.59 -7.83 68.20
CA LEU A 207 12.01 -7.49 68.32
C LEU A 207 12.42 -7.32 69.79
N ILE A 208 11.56 -6.76 70.63
CA ILE A 208 11.79 -6.63 72.08
C ILE A 208 11.87 -8.02 72.73
N VAL A 209 10.92 -8.91 72.42
CA VAL A 209 10.90 -10.29 72.96
C VAL A 209 12.11 -11.09 72.49
N LEU A 210 12.45 -11.03 71.19
CA LEU A 210 13.64 -11.70 70.64
C LEU A 210 14.94 -11.13 71.24
N GLY A 211 15.01 -9.81 71.43
CA GLY A 211 16.14 -9.16 72.09
C GLY A 211 16.33 -9.64 73.52
N TRP A 212 15.23 -9.77 74.27
CA TRP A 212 15.23 -10.33 75.62
C TRP A 212 15.66 -11.80 75.64
N PHE A 213 15.09 -12.64 74.77
CA PHE A 213 15.46 -14.05 74.68
C PHE A 213 16.93 -14.24 74.32
N ARG A 214 17.44 -13.46 73.36
CA ARG A 214 18.86 -13.47 73.00
C ARG A 214 19.76 -13.04 74.16
N TYR A 215 19.31 -12.08 74.97
CA TYR A 215 20.01 -11.68 76.18
C TYR A 215 20.04 -12.82 77.22
N GLU A 216 18.92 -13.50 77.45
CA GLU A 216 18.84 -14.63 78.40
C GLU A 216 19.72 -15.80 77.93
N ALA A 217 19.67 -16.15 76.64
CA ALA A 217 20.53 -17.18 76.05
C ALA A 217 22.03 -16.85 76.22
N TYR A 218 22.42 -15.59 75.94
CA TYR A 218 23.80 -15.14 76.13
C TYR A 218 24.24 -15.19 77.60
N ARG A 219 23.34 -14.84 78.52
CA ARG A 219 23.59 -14.93 79.97
C ARG A 219 23.78 -16.38 80.39
N THR A 220 22.93 -17.30 79.94
CA THR A 220 23.05 -18.72 80.26
C THR A 220 24.30 -19.34 79.66
N ASP A 221 24.70 -18.98 78.44
CA ASP A 221 25.92 -19.50 77.83
C ASP A 221 27.18 -18.97 78.54
N LYS A 222 27.17 -17.71 78.99
CA LYS A 222 28.24 -17.20 79.87
C LYS A 222 28.30 -17.92 81.22
N LEU A 223 27.15 -18.26 81.80
CA LEU A 223 27.09 -19.05 83.04
C LEU A 223 27.63 -20.47 82.80
N LYS A 224 27.30 -21.12 81.68
CA LYS A 224 27.88 -22.42 81.28
C LYS A 224 29.39 -22.33 81.09
N GLU A 225 29.87 -21.31 80.40
CA GLU A 225 31.30 -21.12 80.17
C GLU A 225 32.04 -20.88 81.50
N ALA A 226 31.44 -20.12 82.42
CA ALA A 226 31.97 -19.91 83.77
C ALA A 226 31.96 -21.20 84.61
N ILE A 227 30.89 -22.01 84.54
CA ILE A 227 30.79 -23.31 85.21
C ILE A 227 31.84 -24.28 84.62
N ASN A 228 31.97 -24.38 83.30
CA ASN A 228 32.98 -25.21 82.64
C ASN A 228 34.41 -24.79 82.99
N LYS A 229 34.68 -23.47 83.05
CA LYS A 229 35.97 -22.94 83.53
C LYS A 229 36.19 -23.28 85.00
N SER A 230 35.17 -23.22 85.85
CA SER A 230 35.25 -23.60 87.26
C SER A 230 35.50 -25.10 87.45
N VAL A 231 34.85 -25.96 86.65
CA VAL A 231 35.06 -27.41 86.63
C VAL A 231 36.47 -27.73 86.16
N LYS A 232 36.96 -27.06 85.10
CA LYS A 232 38.32 -27.22 84.61
C LYS A 232 39.36 -26.76 85.64
N ASN A 233 39.13 -25.65 86.33
CA ASN A 233 39.99 -25.19 87.43
C ASN A 233 39.95 -26.14 88.64
N LEU A 234 38.79 -26.70 88.98
CA LEU A 234 38.67 -27.72 90.05
C LEU A 234 39.38 -29.03 89.67
N GLN A 235 39.34 -29.42 88.40
CA GLN A 235 40.10 -30.55 87.87
C GLN A 235 41.61 -30.28 87.89
N LEU A 236 42.04 -29.08 87.51
CA LEU A 236 43.46 -28.69 87.54
C LEU A 236 44.00 -28.57 88.97
N ASN A 237 43.20 -28.09 89.92
CA ASN A 237 43.56 -28.05 91.34
C ASN A 237 43.50 -29.43 92.03
N ALA A 238 42.92 -30.44 91.38
CA ALA A 238 42.86 -31.82 91.86
C ALA A 238 44.03 -32.69 91.35
N VAL A 239 45.02 -32.07 90.70
CA VAL A 239 46.28 -32.72 90.29
C VAL A 239 47.39 -32.32 91.27
N ASP A 240 48.00 -33.31 91.93
CA ASP A 240 49.06 -33.09 92.92
C ASP A 240 50.37 -32.66 92.21
N PRO A 241 50.96 -31.48 92.54
CA PRO A 241 52.08 -30.91 91.81
C PRO A 241 53.40 -31.70 91.87
N LEU A 242 53.49 -32.76 92.68
CA LEU A 242 54.68 -33.61 92.77
C LEU A 242 54.60 -34.93 91.98
N THR A 243 53.41 -35.45 91.67
CA THR A 243 53.27 -36.79 91.08
C THR A 243 52.36 -36.86 89.86
N GLY A 244 51.59 -35.80 89.55
CA GLY A 244 50.76 -35.75 88.35
C GLY A 244 49.58 -36.74 88.33
N ALA A 245 49.32 -37.46 89.43
CA ALA A 245 48.18 -38.37 89.56
C ALA A 245 46.93 -37.62 90.05
N PRO A 246 45.72 -37.97 89.56
CA PRO A 246 44.49 -37.36 90.03
C PRO A 246 44.18 -37.77 91.48
N VAL A 247 43.84 -36.80 92.32
CA VAL A 247 43.41 -37.05 93.70
C VAL A 247 41.94 -37.48 93.69
N ASP A 248 41.66 -38.78 93.77
CA ASP A 248 40.31 -39.34 93.85
C ASP A 248 39.66 -39.05 95.22
N SER A 249 39.12 -37.85 95.38
CA SER A 249 38.25 -37.55 96.52
C SER A 249 36.77 -37.63 96.13
N PRO A 250 35.94 -38.43 96.84
CA PRO A 250 34.51 -38.58 96.54
C PRO A 250 33.69 -37.31 96.77
N ALA A 251 34.27 -36.28 97.39
CA ALA A 251 33.68 -34.96 97.55
C ALA A 251 33.88 -34.06 96.31
N LEU A 252 34.99 -34.22 95.58
CA LEU A 252 35.23 -33.50 94.32
C LEU A 252 34.36 -34.06 93.19
N THR A 253 34.21 -35.38 93.11
CA THR A 253 33.32 -36.01 92.12
C THR A 253 31.86 -35.60 92.32
N LYS A 254 31.37 -35.57 93.57
CA LYS A 254 30.01 -35.05 93.87
C LYS A 254 29.83 -33.58 93.51
N LYS A 255 30.86 -32.73 93.69
CA LYS A 255 30.79 -31.31 93.29
C LYS A 255 30.81 -31.13 91.77
N ILE A 256 31.57 -31.97 91.05
CA ILE A 256 31.61 -31.98 89.59
C ILE A 256 30.26 -32.48 89.03
N GLU A 257 29.70 -33.54 89.62
CA GLU A 257 28.39 -34.08 89.24
C GLU A 257 27.25 -33.09 89.54
N GLN A 258 27.28 -32.38 90.67
CA GLN A 258 26.34 -31.30 90.96
C GLN A 258 26.49 -30.11 90.00
N ALA A 259 27.71 -29.75 89.60
CA ALA A 259 27.93 -28.68 88.63
C ALA A 259 27.41 -29.06 87.22
N LEU A 260 27.58 -30.32 86.82
CA LEU A 260 27.03 -30.87 85.57
C LEU A 260 25.48 -30.91 85.61
N GLN A 261 24.90 -31.42 86.70
CA GLN A 261 23.44 -31.42 86.89
C GLN A 261 22.85 -30.02 86.88
N ASN A 262 23.50 -29.04 87.52
CA ASN A 262 23.07 -27.64 87.45
C ASN A 262 23.14 -27.10 86.02
N SER A 263 24.17 -27.47 85.23
CA SER A 263 24.26 -27.04 83.83
C SER A 263 23.16 -27.64 82.94
N ASP A 264 22.78 -28.90 83.19
CA ASP A 264 21.68 -29.57 82.50
C ASP A 264 20.31 -29.00 82.94
N GLN A 265 20.16 -28.67 84.21
CA GLN A 265 18.93 -28.05 84.74
C GLN A 265 18.75 -26.63 84.21
N LEU A 266 19.83 -25.83 84.09
CA LEU A 266 19.78 -24.52 83.44
C LEU A 266 19.42 -24.61 81.95
N ASN A 267 19.84 -25.66 81.24
CA ASN A 267 19.42 -25.92 79.86
C ASN A 267 17.93 -26.24 79.78
N LEU A 268 17.44 -27.11 80.66
CA LEU A 268 16.02 -27.47 80.71
C LEU A 268 15.14 -26.27 81.10
N ASP A 269 15.58 -25.41 82.02
CA ASP A 269 14.85 -24.21 82.42
C ASP A 269 14.81 -23.14 81.33
N LEU A 270 15.87 -23.02 80.52
CA LEU A 270 15.90 -22.09 79.39
C LEU A 270 14.97 -22.57 78.25
N VAL A 271 14.97 -23.87 77.96
CA VAL A 271 14.13 -24.47 76.91
C VAL A 271 12.66 -24.50 77.32
N ASN A 272 12.36 -24.77 78.58
CA ASN A 272 10.98 -24.79 79.11
C ASN A 272 10.47 -23.41 79.57
N SER A 273 11.27 -22.35 79.41
CA SER A 273 10.84 -21.01 79.77
C SER A 273 9.64 -20.59 78.91
N PRO A 274 8.54 -20.09 79.51
CA PRO A 274 7.40 -19.56 78.77
C PRO A 274 7.79 -18.49 77.73
N TRP A 275 8.88 -17.76 78.00
CA TRP A 275 9.42 -16.75 77.09
C TRP A 275 10.11 -17.34 75.85
N ALA A 276 10.71 -18.53 75.97
CA ALA A 276 11.31 -19.24 74.84
C ALA A 276 10.22 -19.72 73.86
N LEU A 277 9.15 -20.33 74.39
CA LEU A 277 7.98 -20.74 73.61
C LEU A 277 7.27 -19.54 72.98
N LEU A 278 7.11 -18.44 73.72
CA LEU A 278 6.49 -17.22 73.19
C LEU A 278 7.36 -16.60 72.08
N SER A 279 8.67 -16.52 72.27
CA SER A 279 9.62 -16.05 71.25
C SER A 279 9.60 -16.94 70.00
N PHE A 280 9.47 -18.26 70.17
CA PHE A 280 9.34 -19.21 69.06
C PHE A 280 8.07 -18.96 68.24
N VAL A 281 6.92 -18.92 68.90
CA VAL A 281 5.63 -18.70 68.22
C VAL A 281 5.60 -17.31 67.55
N LEU A 282 6.08 -16.26 68.23
CA LEU A 282 6.15 -14.92 67.64
C LEU A 282 7.09 -14.86 66.44
N SER A 283 8.26 -15.52 66.51
CA SER A 283 9.24 -15.55 65.42
C SER A 283 8.66 -16.25 64.20
N GLY A 284 8.10 -17.46 64.36
CA GLY A 284 7.47 -18.20 63.26
C GLY A 284 6.30 -17.45 62.63
N VAL A 285 5.43 -16.82 63.45
CA VAL A 285 4.33 -15.99 62.93
C VAL A 285 4.86 -14.77 62.17
N LEU A 286 5.92 -14.11 62.66
CA LEU A 286 6.50 -12.95 61.99
C LEU A 286 7.17 -13.32 60.67
N PHE A 287 7.95 -14.39 60.65
CA PHE A 287 8.56 -14.92 59.43
C PHE A 287 7.48 -15.33 58.41
N ALA A 288 6.40 -15.97 58.87
CA ALA A 288 5.29 -16.36 58.02
C ALA A 288 4.57 -15.14 57.40
N ILE A 289 4.27 -14.10 58.21
CA ILE A 289 3.64 -12.87 57.72
C ILE A 289 4.58 -12.11 56.78
N ALA A 290 5.87 -11.98 57.12
CA ALA A 290 6.85 -11.31 56.27
C ALA A 290 7.04 -12.02 54.93
N GLY A 291 7.12 -13.36 54.93
CA GLY A 291 7.13 -14.19 53.73
C GLY A 291 5.87 -14.03 52.89
N ALA A 292 4.69 -14.02 53.52
CA ALA A 292 3.41 -13.83 52.84
C ALA A 292 3.29 -12.46 52.18
N VAL A 293 3.67 -11.37 52.87
CA VAL A 293 3.63 -10.00 52.33
C VAL A 293 4.60 -9.82 51.18
N SER A 294 5.84 -10.32 51.31
CA SER A 294 6.86 -10.21 50.28
C SER A 294 6.51 -11.02 49.02
N LEU A 295 5.99 -12.25 49.17
CA LEU A 295 5.48 -13.04 48.05
C LEU A 295 4.19 -12.45 47.45
N GLY A 296 3.33 -11.87 48.28
CA GLY A 296 2.12 -11.14 47.88
C GLY A 296 2.45 -10.00 46.93
N MET A 297 3.46 -9.18 47.25
CA MET A 297 3.91 -8.10 46.36
C MET A 297 4.69 -8.60 45.13
N ALA A 298 5.48 -9.67 45.27
CA ALA A 298 6.36 -10.13 44.20
C ALA A 298 5.63 -10.82 43.04
N LEU A 299 4.68 -11.71 43.35
CA LEU A 299 4.06 -12.59 42.36
C LEU A 299 3.17 -11.86 41.34
N PRO A 300 2.30 -10.90 41.73
CA PRO A 300 1.50 -10.12 40.78
C PRO A 300 2.35 -9.29 39.82
N VAL A 301 3.44 -8.70 40.31
CA VAL A 301 4.40 -7.95 39.48
C VAL A 301 5.04 -8.87 38.45
N LEU A 302 5.46 -10.06 38.88
CA LEU A 302 6.09 -11.05 38.01
C LEU A 302 5.10 -11.61 36.97
N GLN A 303 3.85 -11.90 37.37
CA GLN A 303 2.79 -12.37 36.48
C GLN A 303 2.40 -11.32 35.44
N GLY A 304 2.27 -10.05 35.84
CA GLY A 304 1.99 -8.94 34.93
C GLY A 304 3.10 -8.75 33.91
N PHE A 305 4.36 -8.80 34.34
CA PHE A 305 5.51 -8.71 33.44
C PHE A 305 5.63 -9.93 32.53
N TRP A 306 5.40 -11.14 33.05
CA TRP A 306 5.39 -12.38 32.28
C TRP A 306 4.33 -12.36 31.19
N TYR A 307 3.11 -11.94 31.52
CA TYR A 307 2.02 -11.81 30.56
C TYR A 307 2.35 -10.80 29.46
N ARG A 308 2.89 -9.64 29.83
CA ARG A 308 3.33 -8.59 28.90
C ARG A 308 4.42 -9.08 27.96
N TRP A 309 5.46 -9.71 28.52
CA TRP A 309 6.62 -10.18 27.78
C TRP A 309 6.30 -11.38 26.89
N LEU A 310 5.46 -12.32 27.33
CA LEU A 310 5.14 -13.53 26.58
C LEU A 310 4.04 -13.30 25.53
N GLN A 311 3.01 -12.53 25.84
CA GLN A 311 1.82 -12.42 24.99
C GLN A 311 1.73 -11.11 24.21
N ILE A 312 2.02 -9.97 24.84
CA ILE A 312 1.77 -8.65 24.24
C ILE A 312 2.97 -8.20 23.40
N ASP A 313 4.17 -8.16 23.99
CA ASP A 313 5.36 -7.62 23.34
C ASP A 313 5.75 -8.37 22.04
N PRO A 314 5.66 -9.71 21.95
CA PRO A 314 5.93 -10.43 20.70
C PRO A 314 4.90 -10.15 19.62
N LYS A 315 3.62 -9.97 19.99
CA LYS A 315 2.55 -9.60 19.05
C LYS A 315 2.77 -8.18 18.52
N LEU A 316 3.04 -7.21 19.40
CA LEU A 316 3.38 -5.83 19.01
C LEU A 316 4.60 -5.79 18.06
N TRP A 317 5.62 -6.60 18.34
CA TRP A 317 6.80 -6.67 17.49
C TRP A 317 6.52 -7.30 16.11
N ARG A 318 5.68 -8.36 16.05
CA ARG A 318 5.24 -8.93 14.77
C ARG A 318 4.43 -7.93 13.96
N LEU A 319 3.50 -7.20 14.59
CA LEU A 319 2.71 -6.15 13.93
C LEU A 319 3.60 -5.02 13.40
N ARG A 320 4.56 -4.54 14.21
CA ARG A 320 5.54 -3.54 13.79
C ARG A 320 6.35 -3.99 12.58
N ARG A 321 6.79 -5.26 12.55
CA ARG A 321 7.51 -5.84 11.41
C ARG A 321 6.62 -5.93 10.17
N ARG A 322 5.36 -6.37 10.33
CA ARG A 322 4.39 -6.44 9.23
C ARG A 322 4.12 -5.05 8.64
N ARG A 323 3.86 -4.05 9.48
CA ARG A 323 3.71 -2.64 9.08
C ARG A 323 4.91 -2.14 8.28
N LYS A 324 6.13 -2.39 8.76
CA LYS A 324 7.36 -1.99 8.04
C LYS A 324 7.49 -2.66 6.67
N ARG A 325 7.07 -3.92 6.52
CA ARG A 325 7.06 -4.61 5.22
C ARG A 325 6.05 -3.99 4.26
N ILE A 326 4.83 -3.72 4.73
CA ILE A 326 3.78 -3.10 3.89
C ILE A 326 4.23 -1.71 3.44
N LEU A 327 4.78 -0.89 4.34
CA LEU A 327 5.33 0.43 3.96
C LEU A 327 6.41 0.33 2.88
N LYS A 328 7.31 -0.66 2.98
CA LYS A 328 8.33 -0.91 1.95
C LYS A 328 7.71 -1.36 0.61
N GLN A 329 6.56 -2.03 0.63
CA GLN A 329 5.81 -2.41 -0.57
C GLN A 329 5.00 -1.25 -1.16
N MET A 330 4.59 -0.28 -0.33
CA MET A 330 3.88 0.93 -0.78
C MET A 330 4.81 1.91 -1.51
N GLU A 331 6.08 2.01 -1.11
CA GLU A 331 7.06 2.93 -1.73
C GLU A 331 7.16 2.81 -3.27
N PRO A 332 7.33 1.62 -3.87
CA PRO A 332 7.32 1.49 -5.33
C PRO A 332 5.95 1.77 -5.95
N LEU A 333 4.84 1.45 -5.26
CA LEU A 333 3.49 1.74 -5.76
C LEU A 333 3.23 3.25 -5.80
N GLN A 334 3.70 4.00 -4.81
CA GLN A 334 3.56 5.45 -4.77
C GLN A 334 4.33 6.12 -5.93
N LEU A 335 5.51 5.59 -6.26
CA LEU A 335 6.27 6.01 -7.42
C LEU A 335 5.52 5.71 -8.73
N LEU A 336 4.92 4.52 -8.87
CA LEU A 336 4.10 4.16 -10.03
C LEU A 336 2.86 5.05 -10.18
N VAL A 337 2.14 5.33 -9.08
CA VAL A 337 1.00 6.24 -9.09
C VAL A 337 1.42 7.62 -9.57
N THR A 338 2.55 8.13 -9.06
CA THR A 338 3.07 9.45 -9.46
C THR A 338 3.45 9.46 -10.94
N GLN A 339 4.12 8.41 -11.42
CA GLN A 339 4.49 8.27 -12.83
C GLN A 339 3.26 8.25 -13.74
N HIS A 340 2.28 7.38 -13.46
CA HIS A 340 1.05 7.32 -14.25
C HIS A 340 0.26 8.63 -14.19
N MET A 341 0.26 9.33 -13.05
CA MET A 341 -0.39 10.63 -12.93
C MET A 341 0.30 11.68 -13.79
N THR A 342 1.63 11.73 -13.79
CA THR A 342 2.38 12.65 -14.66
C THR A 342 2.18 12.34 -16.14
N GLN A 343 2.22 11.07 -16.52
CA GLN A 343 2.02 10.65 -17.91
C GLN A 343 0.59 10.93 -18.39
N LYS A 344 -0.40 10.70 -17.53
CA LYS A 344 -1.78 11.08 -17.79
C LYS A 344 -1.89 12.58 -18.10
N THR A 345 -1.33 13.45 -17.26
CA THR A 345 -1.39 14.90 -17.48
C THR A 345 -0.67 15.33 -18.75
N VAL A 346 0.47 14.72 -19.07
CA VAL A 346 1.18 14.99 -20.34
C VAL A 346 0.31 14.58 -21.52
N LEU A 347 -0.26 13.37 -21.51
CA LEU A 347 -1.11 12.88 -22.59
C LEU A 347 -2.42 13.68 -22.74
N GLU A 348 -3.01 14.15 -21.65
CA GLU A 348 -4.17 15.04 -21.69
C GLU A 348 -3.84 16.35 -22.42
N ASN A 349 -2.67 16.93 -22.13
CA ASN A 349 -2.18 18.13 -22.82
C ASN A 349 -1.84 17.84 -24.29
N ASP A 350 -1.16 16.73 -24.58
CA ASP A 350 -0.85 16.32 -25.96
C ASP A 350 -2.13 16.16 -26.81
N ILE A 351 -3.21 15.63 -26.24
CA ILE A 351 -4.51 15.50 -26.91
C ILE A 351 -5.15 16.87 -27.17
N GLU A 352 -5.00 17.83 -26.25
CA GLU A 352 -5.52 19.19 -26.42
C GLU A 352 -4.80 19.95 -27.55
N LEU A 353 -3.53 19.65 -27.79
CA LEU A 353 -2.72 20.22 -28.87
C LEU A 353 -3.02 19.61 -30.26
N LEU A 354 -3.69 18.46 -30.33
CA LEU A 354 -4.02 17.82 -31.60
C LEU A 354 -5.05 18.65 -32.38
N PRO A 355 -4.98 18.65 -33.73
CA PRO A 355 -5.94 19.37 -34.55
C PRO A 355 -7.37 18.85 -34.30
N LYS A 356 -8.32 19.78 -34.19
CA LYS A 356 -9.72 19.44 -33.93
C LYS A 356 -10.33 18.82 -35.19
N LEU A 357 -10.82 17.60 -35.04
CA LEU A 357 -11.45 16.85 -36.14
C LEU A 357 -12.68 17.58 -36.72
N GLU A 358 -13.36 18.39 -35.92
CA GLU A 358 -14.50 19.20 -36.37
C GLU A 358 -14.09 20.30 -37.35
N GLU A 359 -12.98 20.98 -37.07
CA GLU A 359 -12.44 22.04 -37.93
C GLU A 359 -12.00 21.46 -39.29
N LEU A 360 -11.28 20.34 -39.28
CA LEU A 360 -10.87 19.64 -40.51
C LEU A 360 -12.05 19.12 -41.34
N LYS A 361 -13.13 18.65 -40.69
CA LYS A 361 -14.35 18.25 -41.40
C LYS A 361 -15.10 19.43 -42.00
N ALA A 362 -15.10 20.58 -41.31
CA ALA A 362 -15.70 21.80 -41.83
C ALA A 362 -14.92 22.32 -43.04
N GLU A 363 -13.58 22.29 -43.00
CA GLU A 363 -12.73 22.60 -44.15
C GLU A 363 -12.99 21.66 -45.33
N GLU A 364 -13.09 20.35 -45.09
CA GLU A 364 -13.41 19.38 -46.14
C GLU A 364 -14.77 19.68 -46.79
N ALA A 365 -15.79 19.99 -45.99
CA ALA A 365 -17.12 20.33 -46.48
C ALA A 365 -17.10 21.63 -47.33
N LYS A 366 -16.33 22.64 -46.89
CA LYS A 366 -16.15 23.89 -47.62
C LYS A 366 -15.49 23.67 -48.99
N ILE A 367 -14.39 22.91 -49.05
CA ILE A 367 -13.71 22.60 -50.31
C ILE A 367 -14.63 21.81 -51.25
N ARG A 368 -15.41 20.85 -50.73
CA ARG A 368 -16.39 20.11 -51.55
C ARG A 368 -17.45 21.03 -52.15
N ALA A 369 -17.97 21.98 -51.38
CA ALA A 369 -18.93 22.95 -51.88
C ALA A 369 -18.32 23.83 -52.98
N GLU A 370 -17.08 24.29 -52.80
CA GLU A 370 -16.33 25.06 -53.81
C GLU A 370 -16.11 24.24 -55.10
N ILE A 371 -15.81 22.94 -54.99
CA ILE A 371 -15.67 22.06 -56.17
C ILE A 371 -17.01 21.93 -56.90
N GLU A 372 -18.12 21.78 -56.19
CA GLU A 372 -19.45 21.66 -56.79
C GLU A 372 -19.85 22.94 -57.54
N THR A 373 -19.56 24.11 -56.97
CA THR A 373 -19.79 25.40 -57.65
C THR A 373 -18.95 25.52 -58.91
N LEU A 374 -17.64 25.19 -58.84
CA LEU A 374 -16.74 25.21 -60.00
C LEU A 374 -17.15 24.21 -61.09
N GLU A 375 -17.63 23.02 -60.72
CA GLU A 375 -18.14 22.03 -61.68
C GLU A 375 -19.40 22.53 -62.41
N ASN A 376 -20.27 23.26 -61.72
CA ASN A 376 -21.45 23.86 -62.34
C ASN A 376 -21.07 25.02 -63.27
N GLU A 377 -20.18 25.91 -62.83
CA GLU A 377 -19.64 26.99 -63.68
C GLU A 377 -18.95 26.44 -64.93
N ARG A 378 -18.15 25.37 -64.79
CA ARG A 378 -17.46 24.73 -65.91
C ARG A 378 -18.45 24.16 -66.93
N LYS A 379 -19.56 23.57 -66.49
CA LYS A 379 -20.61 23.04 -67.38
C LYS A 379 -21.29 24.18 -68.15
N THR A 380 -21.56 25.30 -67.49
CA THR A 380 -22.12 26.48 -68.15
C THR A 380 -21.16 27.02 -69.20
N ALA A 381 -19.89 27.24 -68.85
CA ALA A 381 -18.85 27.70 -69.79
C ALA A 381 -18.61 26.74 -70.96
N LEU A 382 -18.71 25.42 -70.73
CA LEU A 382 -18.65 24.44 -71.84
C LEU A 382 -19.87 24.57 -72.75
N THR A 383 -21.07 24.72 -72.18
CA THR A 383 -22.31 24.83 -72.93
C THR A 383 -22.32 26.10 -73.77
N ASP A 384 -21.92 27.22 -73.18
CA ASP A 384 -21.80 28.51 -73.86
C ASP A 384 -20.77 28.43 -74.99
N SER A 385 -19.58 27.86 -74.73
CA SER A 385 -18.58 27.63 -75.78
C SER A 385 -19.13 26.81 -76.95
N ARG A 386 -19.88 25.73 -76.67
CA ARG A 386 -20.51 24.91 -77.73
C ARG A 386 -21.60 25.67 -78.49
N VAL A 387 -22.41 26.47 -77.81
CA VAL A 387 -23.45 27.30 -78.43
C VAL A 387 -22.83 28.36 -79.33
N GLN A 388 -21.76 29.03 -78.87
CA GLN A 388 -21.06 30.05 -79.65
C GLN A 388 -20.30 29.44 -80.83
N SER A 389 -19.64 28.27 -80.65
CA SER A 389 -19.02 27.53 -81.76
C SER A 389 -20.04 27.11 -82.83
N PHE A 390 -21.23 26.68 -82.41
CA PHE A 390 -22.32 26.37 -83.34
C PHE A 390 -22.82 27.63 -84.05
N GLY A 391 -23.07 28.72 -83.32
CA GLY A 391 -23.52 30.00 -83.89
C GLY A 391 -22.51 30.55 -84.90
N ASP A 392 -21.23 30.42 -84.60
CA ASP A 392 -20.14 30.85 -85.47
C ASP A 392 -20.07 30.03 -86.76
N GLY A 393 -20.13 28.71 -86.66
CA GLY A 393 -20.17 27.82 -87.82
C GLY A 393 -21.43 28.03 -88.67
N TYR A 394 -22.57 28.36 -88.03
CA TYR A 394 -23.80 28.73 -88.72
C TYR A 394 -23.65 30.04 -89.49
N ALA A 395 -23.07 31.08 -88.88
CA ALA A 395 -22.82 32.36 -89.52
C ALA A 395 -21.86 32.24 -90.72
N HIS A 396 -20.77 31.49 -90.59
CA HIS A 396 -19.88 31.18 -91.73
C HIS A 396 -20.64 30.48 -92.87
N GLY A 397 -21.48 29.51 -92.53
CA GLY A 397 -22.33 28.81 -93.50
C GLY A 397 -23.30 29.75 -94.22
N GLN A 398 -23.84 30.75 -93.52
CA GLN A 398 -24.75 31.75 -94.08
C GLN A 398 -24.02 32.72 -95.02
N VAL A 399 -22.88 33.29 -94.61
CA VAL A 399 -22.07 34.14 -95.51
C VAL A 399 -21.65 33.37 -96.76
N THR A 400 -21.19 32.13 -96.59
CA THR A 400 -20.81 31.26 -97.72
C THR A 400 -22.00 31.02 -98.66
N ARG A 401 -23.20 30.80 -98.11
CA ARG A 401 -24.45 30.64 -98.86
C ARG A 401 -24.83 31.91 -99.64
N ASP A 402 -24.65 33.07 -99.04
CA ASP A 402 -25.02 34.37 -99.61
C ASP A 402 -24.06 34.81 -100.73
N VAL A 403 -22.81 34.33 -100.71
CA VAL A 403 -21.79 34.61 -101.74
C VAL A 403 -21.84 33.61 -102.91
N MET A 404 -22.36 32.40 -102.70
CA MET A 404 -22.46 31.36 -103.75
C MET A 404 -23.59 31.66 -104.75
N ASN A 405 -23.32 31.45 -106.03
CA ASN A 405 -24.36 31.44 -107.07
C ASN A 405 -25.20 30.15 -107.01
N GLU A 406 -26.41 30.16 -107.57
CA GLU A 406 -27.36 29.04 -107.53
C GLU A 406 -26.77 27.73 -108.09
N GLU A 407 -25.98 27.81 -109.17
CA GLU A 407 -25.27 26.67 -109.77
C GLU A 407 -24.14 26.13 -108.87
N GLU A 408 -23.44 27.01 -108.17
CA GLU A 408 -22.35 26.64 -107.24
C GLU A 408 -22.90 26.01 -105.96
N TYR A 409 -24.05 26.49 -105.49
CA TYR A 409 -24.77 25.92 -104.36
C TYR A 409 -25.28 24.51 -104.67
N ASP A 410 -25.85 24.30 -105.86
CA ASP A 410 -26.31 22.97 -106.28
C ASP A 410 -25.13 22.00 -106.48
N ALA A 411 -24.00 22.47 -107.01
CA ALA A 411 -22.77 21.68 -107.08
C ALA A 411 -22.21 21.34 -105.69
N TRP A 412 -22.20 22.31 -104.75
CA TRP A 412 -21.81 22.10 -103.36
C TRP A 412 -22.73 21.11 -102.65
N ARG A 413 -24.06 21.26 -102.80
CA ARG A 413 -25.07 20.38 -102.20
C ARG A 413 -24.93 18.95 -102.73
N ASN A 414 -24.76 18.78 -104.04
CA ASN A 414 -24.62 17.45 -104.66
C ASN A 414 -23.28 16.78 -104.29
N SER A 415 -22.21 17.54 -104.09
CA SER A 415 -20.91 17.03 -103.63
C SER A 415 -20.83 16.78 -102.12
N HIS A 416 -21.53 17.55 -101.29
CA HIS A 416 -21.52 17.40 -99.83
C HIS A 416 -22.58 16.42 -99.30
N MET A 417 -23.68 16.22 -100.03
CA MET A 417 -24.77 15.29 -99.67
C MET A 417 -24.70 13.94 -100.39
N THR A 418 -23.60 13.63 -101.07
CA THR A 418 -23.41 12.33 -101.72
C THR A 418 -23.23 11.21 -100.68
N VAL A 419 -23.82 10.04 -100.94
CA VAL A 419 -23.88 8.89 -100.01
C VAL A 419 -22.50 8.44 -99.51
N SER A 420 -21.46 8.56 -100.35
CA SER A 420 -20.06 8.26 -99.99
C SER A 420 -19.47 9.24 -98.97
N ASN A 421 -19.75 10.53 -99.10
CA ASN A 421 -19.28 11.57 -98.18
C ASN A 421 -20.03 11.54 -96.84
N LEU A 422 -21.34 11.26 -96.86
CA LEU A 422 -22.13 11.02 -95.65
C LEU A 422 -21.62 9.79 -94.86
N ALA A 423 -21.26 8.71 -95.55
CA ALA A 423 -20.70 7.52 -94.92
C ALA A 423 -19.28 7.75 -94.34
N LEU A 424 -18.43 8.51 -95.03
CA LEU A 424 -17.11 8.91 -94.52
C LEU A 424 -17.21 9.84 -93.31
N ARG A 425 -18.14 10.80 -93.32
CA ARG A 425 -18.36 11.75 -92.22
C ARG A 425 -19.01 11.10 -91.00
N ALA A 426 -19.90 10.12 -91.20
CA ALA A 426 -20.39 9.28 -90.10
C ALA A 426 -19.27 8.46 -89.45
N LYS A 427 -18.26 8.03 -90.23
CA LYS A 427 -17.09 7.31 -89.73
C LYS A 427 -16.11 8.21 -88.98
N SER A 428 -15.93 9.47 -89.40
CA SER A 428 -15.05 10.45 -88.74
C SER A 428 -15.68 11.12 -87.51
N ASN A 429 -17.00 11.38 -87.53
CA ASN A 429 -17.72 11.89 -86.35
C ASN A 429 -17.87 10.83 -85.25
N ALA A 430 -17.86 9.54 -85.59
CA ALA A 430 -17.81 8.45 -84.61
C ALA A 430 -16.49 8.41 -83.79
N SER A 431 -15.43 9.05 -84.28
CA SER A 431 -14.13 9.18 -83.57
C SER A 431 -13.97 10.48 -82.77
N ALA A 432 -14.68 11.56 -83.11
CA ALA A 432 -14.53 12.86 -82.44
C ALA A 432 -15.44 13.02 -81.20
N ASP A 433 -16.56 12.30 -81.12
CA ASP A 433 -17.55 12.44 -80.03
C ASP A 433 -17.47 11.31 -78.98
N ARG A 434 -16.32 10.61 -78.92
CA ARG A 434 -16.03 9.59 -77.90
C ARG A 434 -14.76 9.89 -77.12
N ALA A 435 -14.81 10.95 -76.31
CA ALA A 435 -13.92 11.11 -75.15
C ALA A 435 -14.39 10.27 -73.94
N VAL A 436 -14.88 9.05 -74.19
CA VAL A 436 -15.04 8.01 -73.17
C VAL A 436 -14.62 6.70 -73.81
N PRO A 437 -13.49 6.08 -73.42
CA PRO A 437 -13.17 4.74 -73.88
C PRO A 437 -14.18 3.78 -73.27
N ARG A 438 -15.25 3.46 -74.01
CA ARG A 438 -16.00 2.23 -73.76
C ARG A 438 -15.05 1.09 -74.04
N THR A 439 -14.49 0.54 -72.97
CA THR A 439 -13.81 -0.75 -72.96
C THR A 439 -14.62 -1.72 -73.81
N ARG A 440 -14.00 -2.27 -74.86
CA ARG A 440 -14.62 -3.20 -75.81
C ARG A 440 -15.47 -4.22 -75.06
N SER A 441 -16.79 -4.14 -75.25
CA SER A 441 -17.69 -5.18 -74.79
C SER A 441 -17.35 -6.45 -75.56
N THR A 442 -16.67 -7.37 -74.89
CA THR A 442 -16.74 -8.78 -75.27
C THR A 442 -18.23 -9.14 -75.29
N GLY A 443 -18.72 -9.75 -76.37
CA GLY A 443 -20.14 -9.99 -76.63
C GLY A 443 -20.82 -10.99 -75.68
N MET A 444 -20.56 -10.89 -74.38
CA MET A 444 -21.14 -11.70 -73.32
C MET A 444 -22.39 -11.03 -72.77
N ARG A 445 -23.43 -11.84 -72.51
CA ARG A 445 -24.68 -11.36 -71.92
C ARG A 445 -24.41 -10.84 -70.49
N PRO A 446 -25.19 -9.87 -69.97
CA PRO A 446 -24.88 -9.16 -68.72
C PRO A 446 -24.58 -10.06 -67.51
N HIS A 447 -25.28 -11.19 -67.36
CA HIS A 447 -25.06 -12.14 -66.27
C HIS A 447 -23.72 -12.91 -66.40
N GLN A 448 -23.24 -13.13 -67.62
CA GLN A 448 -21.94 -13.78 -67.86
C GLN A 448 -20.78 -12.84 -67.54
N ALA A 449 -20.95 -11.54 -67.81
CA ALA A 449 -19.98 -10.50 -67.44
C ALA A 449 -19.83 -10.36 -65.91
N ILE A 450 -20.95 -10.43 -65.17
CA ILE A 450 -20.94 -10.41 -63.69
C ILE A 450 -20.24 -11.66 -63.14
N ARG A 451 -20.53 -12.84 -63.71
CA ARG A 451 -19.90 -14.10 -63.26
C ARG A 451 -18.39 -14.08 -63.48
N LYS A 452 -17.95 -13.55 -64.62
CA LYS A 452 -16.53 -13.39 -64.95
C LYS A 452 -15.83 -12.36 -64.05
N ALA A 453 -16.47 -11.22 -63.76
CA ALA A 453 -15.90 -10.22 -62.85
C ALA A 453 -15.77 -10.73 -61.41
N ILE A 454 -16.66 -11.63 -60.99
CA ILE A 454 -16.57 -12.30 -59.69
C ILE A 454 -15.42 -13.31 -59.69
N THR A 455 -15.29 -14.17 -60.71
CA THR A 455 -14.18 -15.13 -60.79
C THR A 455 -12.82 -14.44 -60.87
N ASP A 456 -12.69 -13.39 -61.70
CA ASP A 456 -11.43 -12.66 -61.87
C ASP A 456 -11.01 -11.96 -60.55
N ARG A 457 -11.97 -11.44 -59.76
CA ARG A 457 -11.69 -10.89 -58.41
C ARG A 457 -11.33 -11.95 -57.37
N PHE A 458 -11.79 -13.19 -57.53
CA PHE A 458 -11.45 -14.29 -56.63
C PHE A 458 -10.06 -14.85 -56.93
N ASP A 459 -9.66 -14.88 -58.20
CA ASP A 459 -8.32 -15.31 -58.60
C ASP A 459 -7.24 -14.26 -58.25
N GLU A 460 -7.53 -12.96 -58.39
CA GLU A 460 -6.61 -11.88 -57.97
C GLU A 460 -6.37 -11.80 -56.45
N ASN A 461 -7.33 -12.25 -55.63
CA ASN A 461 -7.17 -12.28 -54.17
C ASN A 461 -6.47 -13.55 -53.64
N ASN A 462 -6.16 -14.51 -54.52
CA ASN A 462 -5.49 -15.77 -54.19
C ASN A 462 -4.13 -15.92 -54.90
N SER A 463 -3.59 -14.86 -55.51
CA SER A 463 -2.23 -14.83 -56.07
C SER A 463 -1.26 -14.01 -55.23
#